data_AF-A0A9W6FA55-F1
#
_entry.id   AF-A0A9W6FA55-F1
#
_cell.length_a   1.000
_cell.length_b   1.000
_cell.length_c   1.000
_cell.angle_alpha   90.00
_cell.angle_beta   90.00
_cell.angle_gamma   90.00
#
_symmetry.space_group_name_H-M   'P 1'
#
loop_
_entity.id
_entity.type
_entity.pdbx_description
1 polymer ?
#
loop_
_entity_poly.entity_id
_entity_poly.type
_entity_poly.pdbx_seq_one_letter_code
_entity_poly.pdbx_strand_id
1 'polypeptide(L)'
;MATMQLAPRGLAPLRPRVSSRRTVKPVASSGKTDITKVGLNSIEDDVVKMNLMGKSRFMNKKDWRDASGRKGKGYGVFRFEDKYGANVDGYSPIYTPDLWTESGDSYKLGAKGLIAWAGLVLVLLAVGVNLIISTSQLGA
;
A
#
# COMPACT_ATOMS: atom_id res chain seq x y z
N MET A 1 31.21 -45.65 50.88
CA MET A 1 31.04 -45.37 49.44
C MET A 1 30.27 -44.07 49.31
N ALA A 2 30.91 -43.00 48.85
CA ALA A 2 30.27 -41.69 48.70
C ALA A 2 29.79 -41.52 47.24
N THR A 3 28.48 -41.39 47.05
CA THR A 3 27.85 -41.10 45.77
C THR A 3 27.89 -39.59 45.49
N MET A 4 28.68 -39.20 44.50
CA MET A 4 28.81 -37.82 44.06
C MET A 4 27.69 -37.51 43.05
N GLN A 5 26.73 -36.67 43.44
CA GLN A 5 25.58 -36.31 42.62
C GLN A 5 25.92 -35.06 41.79
N LEU A 6 26.13 -35.22 40.47
CA LEU A 6 26.33 -34.09 39.55
C LEU A 6 24.99 -33.39 39.26
N ALA A 7 24.91 -32.10 39.56
CA ALA A 7 23.78 -31.25 39.20
C ALA A 7 23.80 -30.90 37.69
N PRO A 8 22.66 -30.97 36.98
CA PRO A 8 22.59 -30.54 35.59
C PRO A 8 22.64 -29.00 35.51
N ARG A 9 23.69 -28.46 34.88
CA ARG A 9 23.74 -27.03 34.53
C ARG A 9 22.68 -26.75 33.47
N GLY A 10 21.61 -26.05 33.85
CA GLY A 10 20.57 -25.58 32.94
C GLY A 10 21.14 -24.66 31.87
N LEU A 11 20.77 -24.92 30.61
CA LEU A 11 21.01 -24.03 29.48
C LEU A 11 20.21 -22.73 29.69
N ALA A 12 20.89 -21.59 29.65
CA ALA A 12 20.24 -20.29 29.73
C ALA A 12 19.26 -20.11 28.55
N PRO A 13 18.06 -19.55 28.77
CA PRO A 13 17.11 -19.32 27.69
C PRO A 13 17.66 -18.29 26.71
N LEU A 14 17.69 -18.65 25.42
CA LEU A 14 18.06 -17.76 24.33
C LEU A 14 17.08 -16.58 24.30
N ARG A 15 17.58 -15.37 24.56
CA ARG A 15 16.78 -14.14 24.46
C ARG A 15 16.40 -13.93 22.98
N PRO A 16 15.12 -13.70 22.64
CA PRO A 16 14.74 -13.42 21.27
C PRO A 16 15.42 -12.12 20.83
N ARG A 17 16.19 -12.22 19.73
CA ARG A 17 16.80 -11.07 19.05
C ARG A 17 15.67 -10.13 18.65
N VAL A 18 15.60 -8.96 19.29
CA VAL A 18 14.66 -7.91 18.91
C VAL A 18 14.99 -7.53 17.47
N SER A 19 14.15 -7.99 16.55
CA SER A 19 14.19 -7.57 15.15
C SER A 19 14.00 -6.06 15.14
N SER A 20 15.05 -5.33 14.75
CA SER A 20 14.96 -3.89 14.53
C SER A 20 13.81 -3.65 13.55
N ARG A 21 12.72 -3.08 14.06
CA ARG A 21 11.51 -2.80 13.30
C ARG A 21 11.89 -1.74 12.26
N ARG A 22 12.28 -2.17 11.07
CA ARG A 22 12.57 -1.29 9.93
C ARG A 22 11.31 -0.47 9.66
N THR A 23 11.31 0.77 10.13
CA THR A 23 10.25 1.73 9.89
C THR A 23 10.44 2.26 8.47
N VAL A 24 9.80 1.58 7.52
CA VAL A 24 9.68 2.09 6.15
C VAL A 24 8.74 3.28 6.23
N LYS A 25 9.29 4.51 6.09
CA LYS A 25 8.46 5.70 5.91
C LYS A 25 7.91 5.65 4.49
N PRO A 26 6.59 5.58 4.29
CA PRO A 26 6.03 5.72 2.95
C PRO A 26 6.44 7.10 2.40
N VAL A 27 7.12 7.09 1.25
CA VAL A 27 7.72 8.29 0.63
C VAL A 27 6.66 9.22 0.04
N ALA A 28 5.42 8.75 -0.11
CA ALA A 28 4.30 9.55 -0.50
C ALA A 28 3.12 9.27 0.44
N SER A 29 2.82 10.27 1.27
CA SER A 29 1.55 10.36 1.95
C SER A 29 0.58 11.02 0.97
N SER A 30 -0.24 10.23 0.28
CA SER A 30 -1.46 10.80 -0.26
C SER A 30 -2.27 11.35 0.91
N GLY A 31 -2.97 12.47 0.73
CA GLY A 31 -3.62 13.21 1.81
C GLY A 31 -4.57 12.35 2.65
N LYS A 32 -4.93 12.82 3.85
CA LYS A 32 -5.95 12.14 4.67
C LYS A 32 -7.26 12.10 3.89
N THR A 33 -7.78 10.90 3.68
CA THR A 33 -9.01 10.70 2.94
C THR A 33 -10.21 10.51 3.82
N ASP A 34 -11.30 11.13 3.39
CA ASP A 34 -12.60 10.94 4.00
C ASP A 34 -13.23 9.65 3.44
N ILE A 35 -12.99 8.53 4.10
CA ILE A 35 -13.54 7.20 3.77
C ILE A 35 -15.07 7.19 3.65
N THR A 36 -15.76 8.17 4.22
CA THR A 36 -17.21 8.31 4.07
C THR A 36 -17.62 8.81 2.67
N LYS A 37 -16.69 9.39 1.91
CA LYS A 37 -16.93 9.99 0.59
C LYS A 37 -16.25 9.27 -0.58
N VAL A 38 -15.27 8.41 -0.30
CA VAL A 38 -14.52 7.63 -1.29
C VAL A 38 -14.66 6.13 -1.05
N GLY A 39 -14.21 5.32 -2.01
CA GLY A 39 -14.23 3.86 -1.87
C GLY A 39 -15.61 3.26 -2.14
N LEU A 40 -16.00 2.26 -1.34
CA LEU A 40 -17.34 1.64 -1.44
C LEU A 40 -18.49 2.65 -1.28
N ASN A 41 -18.25 3.78 -0.60
CA ASN A 41 -19.26 4.80 -0.38
C ASN A 41 -19.58 5.63 -1.62
N SER A 42 -18.68 5.68 -2.62
CA SER A 42 -18.90 6.40 -3.88
C SER A 42 -19.61 5.57 -4.95
N ILE A 43 -19.99 4.32 -4.66
CA ILE A 43 -20.77 3.47 -5.57
C ILE A 43 -22.21 3.98 -5.61
N GLU A 44 -22.68 4.35 -6.80
CA GLU A 44 -24.03 4.89 -7.02
C GLU A 44 -25.14 3.84 -6.89
N ASP A 45 -24.86 2.59 -7.29
CA ASP A 45 -25.83 1.50 -7.18
C ASP A 45 -25.88 0.97 -5.75
N ASP A 46 -26.98 1.26 -5.05
CA ASP A 46 -27.25 0.82 -3.69
C ASP A 46 -27.19 -0.70 -3.53
N VAL A 47 -27.62 -1.48 -4.53
CA VAL A 47 -27.59 -2.94 -4.44
C VAL A 47 -26.16 -3.44 -4.48
N VAL A 48 -25.35 -2.92 -5.41
CA VAL A 48 -23.92 -3.28 -5.51
C VAL A 48 -23.18 -2.86 -4.25
N LYS A 49 -23.40 -1.62 -3.79
CA LYS A 49 -22.82 -1.08 -2.56
C LYS A 49 -23.13 -1.95 -1.34
N MET A 50 -24.41 -2.29 -1.12
CA MET A 50 -24.83 -3.10 0.03
C MET A 50 -24.24 -4.51 -0.01
N ASN A 51 -24.15 -5.13 -1.19
CA ASN A 51 -23.51 -6.44 -1.36
C ASN A 51 -22.03 -6.40 -0.98
N LEU A 52 -21.29 -5.40 -1.46
CA LEU A 52 -19.87 -5.24 -1.14
C LEU A 52 -19.65 -4.90 0.35
N MET A 53 -20.55 -4.14 0.96
CA MET A 53 -20.55 -3.84 2.40
C MET A 53 -20.99 -5.04 3.25
N GLY A 54 -21.47 -6.13 2.64
CA GLY A 54 -22.04 -7.26 3.37
C GLY A 54 -23.28 -6.90 4.19
N LYS A 55 -24.02 -5.87 3.75
CA LYS A 55 -25.27 -5.40 4.34
C LYS A 55 -26.44 -5.90 3.50
N SER A 56 -27.56 -6.21 4.15
CA SER A 56 -28.78 -6.62 3.45
C SER A 56 -29.84 -5.52 3.57
N ARG A 57 -30.67 -5.39 2.54
CA ARG A 57 -31.82 -4.45 2.52
C ARG A 57 -32.87 -4.77 3.60
N PHE A 58 -32.79 -5.94 4.21
CA PHE A 58 -33.74 -6.43 5.20
C PHE A 58 -33.21 -6.33 6.62
N MET A 59 -31.93 -6.02 6.80
CA MET A 59 -31.24 -6.08 8.10
C MET A 59 -31.82 -5.11 9.14
N ASN A 60 -32.39 -4.00 8.66
CA ASN A 60 -33.02 -2.97 9.49
C ASN A 60 -34.49 -3.27 9.83
N LYS A 61 -35.05 -4.38 9.33
CA LYS A 61 -36.45 -4.75 9.62
C LYS A 61 -36.57 -5.38 11.01
N LYS A 62 -37.66 -5.05 11.72
CA LYS A 62 -37.92 -5.49 13.10
C LYS A 62 -37.82 -7.00 13.31
N ASP A 63 -38.30 -7.77 12.34
CA ASP A 63 -38.36 -9.24 12.39
C ASP A 63 -37.24 -9.92 11.58
N TRP A 64 -36.19 -9.18 11.23
CA TRP A 64 -35.06 -9.75 10.51
C TRP A 64 -34.33 -10.78 11.37
N ARG A 65 -34.07 -11.94 10.75
CA ARG A 65 -33.25 -13.00 11.32
C ARG A 65 -31.93 -13.08 10.60
N ASP A 66 -30.86 -13.33 11.35
CA ASP A 66 -29.55 -13.58 10.77
C ASP A 66 -29.52 -14.93 10.04
N ALA A 67 -28.40 -15.22 9.38
CA ALA A 67 -28.21 -16.49 8.67
C ALA A 67 -28.27 -17.74 9.58
N SER A 68 -28.15 -17.56 10.90
CA SER A 68 -28.32 -18.63 11.91
C SER A 68 -29.76 -18.74 12.43
N GLY A 69 -30.70 -17.96 11.90
CA GLY A 69 -32.10 -17.94 12.34
C GLY A 69 -32.34 -17.20 13.66
N ARG A 70 -31.34 -16.53 14.24
CA ARG A 70 -31.48 -15.75 15.48
C ARG A 70 -31.99 -14.35 15.16
N LYS A 71 -32.56 -13.67 16.15
CA LYS A 71 -32.92 -12.25 16.00
C LYS A 71 -31.68 -11.47 15.58
N GLY A 72 -31.79 -10.83 14.42
CA GLY A 72 -30.69 -10.13 13.82
C GLY A 72 -30.29 -8.90 14.64
N LYS A 73 -28.97 -8.64 14.71
CA LYS A 73 -28.40 -7.54 15.50
C LYS A 73 -28.14 -6.27 14.69
N GLY A 74 -28.51 -6.25 13.41
CA GLY A 74 -28.19 -5.16 12.49
C GLY A 74 -26.73 -5.15 12.02
N TYR A 75 -25.89 -6.09 12.46
CA TYR A 75 -24.52 -6.23 11.97
C TYR A 75 -24.53 -6.94 10.61
N GLY A 76 -23.88 -6.33 9.63
CA GLY A 76 -23.55 -6.99 8.36
C GLY A 76 -22.44 -8.03 8.53
N VAL A 77 -21.88 -8.49 7.41
CA VAL A 77 -20.72 -9.39 7.40
C VAL A 77 -19.54 -8.78 8.17
N PHE A 78 -19.40 -7.45 8.11
CA PHE A 78 -18.33 -6.71 8.77
C PHE A 78 -18.85 -5.95 10.01
N ARG A 79 -18.56 -6.49 11.20
CA ARG A 79 -19.09 -5.94 12.47
C ARG A 79 -18.53 -4.57 12.87
N PHE A 80 -17.34 -4.22 12.39
CA PHE A 80 -16.61 -3.03 12.83
C PHE A 80 -16.53 -1.94 11.76
N GLU A 81 -17.35 -2.03 10.71
CA GLU A 81 -17.41 -1.00 9.66
C GLU A 81 -17.61 0.40 10.27
N ASP A 82 -18.56 0.57 11.18
CA ASP A 82 -18.86 1.86 11.82
C ASP A 82 -17.67 2.43 12.63
N LYS A 83 -16.78 1.57 13.14
CA LYS A 83 -15.59 2.00 13.91
C LYS A 83 -14.51 2.59 13.01
N TYR A 84 -14.38 2.06 11.79
CA TYR A 84 -13.29 2.42 10.87
C TYR A 84 -13.77 3.29 9.69
N GLY A 85 -15.09 3.38 9.48
CA GLY A 85 -15.76 4.14 8.42
C GLY A 85 -16.12 3.28 7.20
N ALA A 86 -15.37 2.23 6.90
CA ALA A 86 -15.67 1.25 5.86
C ALA A 86 -15.14 -0.15 6.24
N ASN A 87 -15.54 -1.15 5.45
CA ASN A 87 -14.99 -2.51 5.55
C ASN A 87 -13.60 -2.58 4.88
N VAL A 88 -12.97 -3.76 4.93
CA VAL A 88 -11.64 -4.00 4.32
C VAL A 88 -11.62 -3.61 2.84
N ASP A 89 -12.68 -3.93 2.12
CA ASP A 89 -12.80 -3.68 0.68
C ASP A 89 -13.03 -2.20 0.34
N GLY A 90 -13.55 -1.40 1.28
CA GLY A 90 -13.70 0.05 1.12
C GLY A 90 -12.37 0.80 1.05
N TYR A 91 -11.27 0.17 1.48
CA TYR A 91 -9.90 0.67 1.32
C TYR A 91 -9.19 0.12 0.09
N SER A 92 -9.90 -0.67 -0.73
CA SER A 92 -9.27 -1.29 -1.89
C SER A 92 -8.90 -0.24 -2.94
N PRO A 93 -7.70 -0.36 -3.55
CA PRO A 93 -7.24 0.53 -4.61
C PRO A 93 -8.24 0.74 -5.74
N ILE A 94 -9.01 -0.29 -6.08
CA ILE A 94 -9.96 -0.28 -7.20
C ILE A 94 -11.06 0.80 -7.07
N TYR A 95 -11.33 1.25 -5.84
CA TYR A 95 -12.33 2.29 -5.57
C TYR A 95 -11.72 3.62 -5.14
N THR A 96 -10.39 3.69 -5.02
CA THR A 96 -9.65 4.87 -4.55
C THR A 96 -8.31 5.06 -5.27
N PRO A 97 -8.27 5.05 -6.63
CA PRO A 97 -7.03 5.08 -7.38
C PRO A 97 -6.19 6.33 -7.07
N ASP A 98 -6.84 7.47 -6.84
CA ASP A 98 -6.21 8.77 -6.56
C ASP A 98 -5.43 8.80 -5.23
N LEU A 99 -5.65 7.80 -4.37
CA LEU A 99 -4.99 7.71 -3.05
C LEU A 99 -3.67 6.96 -3.11
N TRP A 100 -3.40 6.34 -4.25
CA TRP A 100 -2.16 5.64 -4.46
C TRP A 100 -1.08 6.64 -4.82
N THR A 101 0.11 6.34 -4.33
CA THR A 101 1.30 7.07 -4.69
C THR A 101 1.53 6.92 -6.19
N GLU A 102 1.49 8.03 -6.94
CA GLU A 102 1.78 8.04 -8.38
C GLU A 102 3.14 7.41 -8.71
N SER A 103 4.08 7.44 -7.77
CA SER A 103 5.41 6.86 -7.94
C SER A 103 5.47 5.33 -7.85
N GLY A 104 4.33 4.64 -7.65
CA GLY A 104 4.28 3.18 -7.60
C GLY A 104 4.27 2.51 -8.98
N ASP A 105 3.62 3.15 -9.96
CA ASP A 105 3.34 2.55 -11.28
C ASP A 105 3.90 3.38 -12.46
N SER A 106 4.31 4.63 -12.22
CA SER A 106 4.80 5.54 -13.26
C SER A 106 6.20 6.07 -12.97
N TYR A 107 7.21 5.57 -13.69
CA TYR A 107 8.54 6.19 -13.73
C TYR A 107 8.53 7.41 -14.65
N LYS A 108 8.11 8.56 -14.12
CA LYS A 108 8.32 9.84 -14.79
C LYS A 108 9.41 10.59 -14.06
N LEU A 109 10.67 10.53 -14.55
CA LEU A 109 11.74 11.42 -14.05
C LEU A 109 11.40 12.93 -14.26
N GLY A 110 10.32 13.21 -15.01
CA GLY A 110 9.79 14.55 -15.24
C GLY A 110 10.79 15.45 -15.96
N ALA A 111 10.64 16.77 -15.77
CA ALA A 111 11.51 17.76 -16.38
C ALA A 111 12.99 17.55 -16.03
N LYS A 112 13.30 17.04 -14.82
CA LYS A 112 14.67 16.76 -14.39
C LYS A 112 15.31 15.64 -15.22
N GLY A 113 14.56 14.58 -15.52
CA GLY A 113 15.01 13.51 -16.42
C GLY A 113 15.22 14.01 -17.85
N LEU A 114 14.33 14.87 -18.34
CA LEU A 114 14.45 15.44 -19.68
C LEU A 114 15.68 16.34 -19.81
N ILE A 115 15.97 17.15 -18.78
CA ILE A 115 17.19 17.97 -18.72
C ILE A 115 18.44 17.09 -18.69
N ALA A 116 18.45 16.02 -17.89
CA ALA A 116 19.57 15.07 -17.85
C ALA A 116 19.81 14.39 -19.21
N TRP A 117 18.73 13.98 -19.89
CA TRP A 117 18.79 13.42 -21.23
C TRP A 117 19.34 14.43 -22.25
N ALA A 118 18.84 15.67 -22.23
CA ALA A 118 19.31 16.72 -23.13
C ALA A 118 20.79 17.04 -22.90
N GLY A 119 21.21 17.09 -21.63
CA GLY A 119 22.63 17.26 -21.26
C GLY A 119 23.51 16.14 -21.82
N LEU A 120 23.06 14.88 -21.70
CA LEU A 120 23.78 13.73 -22.26
C LEU A 120 23.94 13.84 -23.78
N VAL A 121 22.88 14.21 -24.50
CA VAL A 121 22.92 14.38 -25.97
C VAL A 121 23.91 15.47 -26.36
N LEU A 122 23.91 16.59 -25.65
CA LEU A 122 24.78 17.73 -25.93
C LEU A 122 26.26 17.39 -25.69
N VAL A 123 26.55 16.65 -24.61
CA VAL A 123 27.91 16.15 -24.33
C VAL A 123 28.38 15.20 -25.43
N LEU A 124 27.54 14.25 -25.87
CA LEU A 124 27.89 13.32 -26.95
C LEU A 124 28.18 14.06 -28.26
N LEU A 125 27.38 15.07 -28.60
CA LEU A 125 27.61 15.91 -29.77
C LEU A 125 28.93 16.68 -29.68
N ALA A 126 29.21 17.32 -28.55
CA ALA A 126 30.44 18.08 -28.35
C ALA A 126 31.68 17.17 -28.45
N VAL A 127 31.64 15.99 -27.83
CA VAL A 127 32.70 14.99 -27.95
C VAL A 127 32.84 14.53 -29.41
N GLY A 128 31.74 14.21 -30.09
CA GLY A 128 31.77 13.79 -31.50
C GLY A 128 32.38 14.83 -32.43
N VAL A 129 31.98 16.09 -32.31
CA VAL A 129 32.55 17.21 -33.09
C VAL A 129 34.05 17.36 -32.80
N ASN A 130 34.45 17.30 -31.52
CA ASN A 130 35.85 17.40 -31.15
C ASN A 130 36.69 16.27 -31.75
N LEU A 131 36.18 15.03 -31.75
CA LEU A 131 36.85 13.90 -32.37
C LEU A 131 37.01 14.10 -33.88
N ILE A 132 35.97 14.57 -34.57
CA ILE A 132 36.03 14.85 -36.02
C ILE A 132 37.13 15.87 -36.30
N ILE A 133 37.13 17.03 -35.65
CA ILE A 133 38.14 18.08 -35.88
C ILE A 133 39.55 17.54 -35.58
N SER A 134 39.71 16.82 -34.47
CA SER A 134 41.02 16.33 -34.03
C SER A 134 41.59 15.21 -34.89
N THR A 135 40.77 14.49 -35.67
CA THR A 135 41.19 13.31 -36.46
C THR A 135 41.00 13.47 -37.97
N SER A 136 40.34 14.54 -38.41
CA SER A 136 40.12 14.83 -39.83
C SER A 136 41.13 15.85 -40.37
N GLN A 137 41.30 15.89 -41.70
CA GLN A 137 42.05 16.96 -42.39
C GLN A 137 41.42 18.36 -42.24
N LEU A 138 40.21 18.47 -41.69
CA LEU A 138 39.56 19.76 -41.38
C LEU A 138 40.24 20.55 -40.25
N GLY A 139 41.02 19.88 -39.40
CA GLY A 139 41.77 20.53 -38.31
C GLY A 139 43.23 20.86 -38.65
N ALA A 140 43.68 20.54 -39.87
CA ALA A 140 45.04 20.75 -40.37
C ALA A 140 45.13 21.99 -41.28
#